data_AF-A0A7S0DI01-F1
#
_entry.id   AF-A0A7S0DI01-F1
#
_cell.length_a   1.000
_cell.length_b   1.000
_cell.length_c   1.000
_cell.angle_alpha   90.00
_cell.angle_beta   90.00
_cell.angle_gamma   90.00
#
_symmetry.space_group_name_H-M   'P 1'
#
loop_
_entity.id
_entity.type
_entity.pdbx_description
1 polymer ?
#
loop_
_entity_poly.entity_id
_entity_poly.type
_entity_poly.pdbx_seq_one_letter_code
_entity_poly.pdbx_strand_id
1 'polypeptide(L)'
;ADCKLTKDEAFVFQQLVELANDHHPDAHAVKLKFSLVVMHCGTSIEELWELQQEYQGYIRKLDLVSAKCKLSIEEEMLLLNHIKNCHTFEKDDKPHNQLEAASGELDTELANRCAYLRGLLKLRGMSGESKQKGWDVTGERGFQYGETTMWDKVEEKIDEFYTC
;
A
#
# COMPACT_ATOMS: atom_id res chain seq x y z
N ALA A 1 5.14 -20.41 -11.93
CA ALA A 1 4.79 -21.28 -10.78
C ALA A 1 5.61 -20.80 -9.61
N ASP A 2 4.96 -20.45 -8.50
CA ASP A 2 5.64 -19.90 -7.33
C ASP A 2 6.44 -21.01 -6.63
N CYS A 3 7.72 -20.75 -6.34
CA CYS A 3 8.63 -21.73 -5.73
C CYS A 3 8.83 -21.40 -4.26
N LYS A 4 8.72 -22.41 -3.39
CA LYS A 4 9.04 -22.24 -1.95
C LYS A 4 10.49 -21.80 -1.80
N LEU A 5 10.75 -20.92 -0.84
CA LEU A 5 12.10 -20.53 -0.47
C LEU A 5 12.95 -21.78 -0.20
N THR A 6 14.14 -21.81 -0.81
CA THR A 6 15.18 -22.77 -0.48
C THR A 6 15.65 -22.58 0.97
N LYS A 7 16.44 -23.52 1.49
CA LYS A 7 16.95 -23.44 2.87
C LYS A 7 17.82 -22.19 3.08
N ASP A 8 18.62 -21.83 2.08
CA ASP A 8 19.51 -20.67 2.16
C ASP A 8 18.71 -19.36 2.07
N GLU A 9 17.71 -19.30 1.19
CA GLU A 9 16.83 -18.14 1.09
C GLU A 9 15.97 -17.95 2.35
N ALA A 10 15.43 -19.03 2.91
CA ALA A 10 14.69 -18.98 4.17
C ALA A 10 15.57 -18.53 5.34
N PHE A 11 16.84 -18.99 5.38
CA PHE A 11 17.80 -18.52 6.37
C PHE A 11 18.05 -17.01 6.23
N VAL A 12 18.33 -16.52 5.02
CA VAL A 12 18.51 -15.07 4.77
C VAL A 12 17.25 -14.29 5.14
N PHE A 13 16.07 -14.80 4.80
CA PHE A 13 14.78 -14.19 5.12
C PHE A 13 14.58 -14.05 6.64
N GLN A 14 14.95 -15.08 7.41
CA GLN A 14 14.85 -15.06 8.87
C GLN A 14 15.73 -13.97 9.51
N GLN A 15 16.86 -13.63 8.89
CA GLN A 15 17.73 -12.56 9.40
C GLN A 15 17.09 -11.17 9.32
N LEU A 16 16.02 -11.00 8.55
CA LEU A 16 15.31 -9.71 8.42
C LEU A 16 14.55 -9.31 9.69
N VAL A 17 14.28 -10.26 10.60
CA VAL A 17 13.66 -9.96 11.91
C VAL A 17 14.48 -8.92 12.69
N GLU A 18 15.81 -8.94 12.55
CA GLU A 18 16.69 -7.96 13.21
C GLU A 18 16.43 -6.52 12.74
N LEU A 19 15.85 -6.33 11.55
CA LEU A 19 15.49 -5.01 11.01
C LEU A 19 14.19 -4.45 11.59
N ALA A 20 13.42 -5.24 12.35
CA ALA A 20 12.17 -4.79 12.96
C ALA A 20 12.38 -3.52 13.81
N ASN A 21 13.52 -3.43 14.51
CA ASN A 21 13.87 -2.32 15.39
C ASN A 21 14.57 -1.14 14.67
N ASP A 22 14.77 -1.21 13.35
CA ASP A 22 15.32 -0.08 12.60
C ASP A 22 14.22 0.97 12.35
N HIS A 23 14.39 2.13 12.96
CA HIS A 23 13.47 3.26 12.88
C HIS A 23 14.00 4.39 11.98
N HIS A 24 15.03 4.16 11.17
CA HIS A 24 15.49 5.13 10.19
C HIS A 24 14.37 5.45 9.16
N PRO A 25 14.21 6.69 8.67
CA PRO A 25 13.22 7.03 7.66
C PRO A 25 13.25 6.11 6.43
N ASP A 26 14.45 5.86 5.89
CA ASP A 26 14.62 4.95 4.75
C ASP A 26 14.34 3.49 5.11
N ALA A 27 14.54 3.08 6.36
CA ALA A 27 14.27 1.70 6.78
C ALA A 27 12.77 1.40 6.72
N HIS A 28 11.90 2.32 7.14
CA HIS A 28 10.45 2.18 6.96
C HIS A 28 10.09 2.00 5.48
N ALA A 29 10.66 2.82 4.60
CA ALA A 29 10.37 2.74 3.17
C ALA A 29 10.85 1.42 2.54
N VAL A 30 12.05 0.94 2.91
CA VAL A 30 12.59 -0.34 2.44
C VAL A 30 11.79 -1.52 2.97
N LYS A 31 11.42 -1.52 4.26
CA LYS A 31 10.57 -2.56 4.86
C LYS A 31 9.25 -2.68 4.10
N LEU A 32 8.60 -1.56 3.78
CA LEU A 32 7.35 -1.54 3.01
C LEU A 32 7.51 -2.05 1.57
N LYS A 33 8.61 -1.70 0.88
CA LYS A 33 8.92 -2.26 -0.44
C LYS A 33 9.15 -3.76 -0.37
N PHE A 34 9.85 -4.23 0.66
CA PHE A 34 10.05 -5.64 0.90
C PHE A 34 8.72 -6.35 1.17
N SER A 35 7.84 -5.77 1.98
CA SER A 35 6.49 -6.27 2.20
C SER A 35 5.72 -6.46 0.90
N LEU A 36 5.79 -5.52 -0.05
CA LEU A 36 5.13 -5.65 -1.35
C LEU A 36 5.64 -6.86 -2.15
N VAL A 37 6.95 -7.09 -2.17
CA VAL A 37 7.54 -8.26 -2.85
C VAL A 37 7.06 -9.55 -2.20
N VAL A 38 7.11 -9.61 -0.86
CA VAL A 38 6.72 -10.79 -0.10
C VAL A 38 5.23 -11.12 -0.27
N MET A 39 4.36 -10.11 -0.31
CA MET A 39 2.94 -10.27 -0.58
C MET A 39 2.68 -10.89 -1.96
N HIS A 40 3.46 -10.53 -2.99
CA HIS A 40 3.32 -11.12 -4.32
C HIS A 40 3.76 -12.60 -4.36
N CYS A 41 4.68 -13.01 -3.48
CA CYS A 41 5.13 -14.40 -3.35
C CYS A 41 4.22 -15.27 -2.46
N GLY A 42 3.06 -14.76 -2.05
CA GLY A 42 2.12 -15.49 -1.18
C GLY A 42 2.66 -15.84 0.21
N THR A 43 3.73 -15.17 0.65
CA THR A 43 4.34 -15.37 1.97
C THR A 43 3.83 -14.30 2.93
N SER A 44 3.67 -14.63 4.22
CA SER A 44 3.25 -13.64 5.23
C SER A 44 4.43 -12.77 5.66
N ILE A 45 4.21 -11.45 5.73
CA ILE A 45 5.18 -10.50 6.28
C ILE A 45 4.93 -10.18 7.76
N GLU A 46 3.78 -10.61 8.30
CA GLU A 46 3.33 -10.25 9.66
C GLU A 46 4.28 -10.78 10.75
N GLU A 47 5.04 -11.82 10.45
CA GLU A 47 6.07 -12.38 11.33
C GLU A 47 7.34 -11.50 11.40
N LEU A 48 7.56 -10.60 10.43
CA LEU A 48 8.74 -9.73 10.38
C LEU A 48 8.47 -8.34 10.99
N TRP A 49 7.35 -7.70 10.65
CA TRP A 49 6.93 -6.41 11.19
C TRP A 49 5.45 -6.11 10.92
N GLU A 50 4.85 -5.26 11.75
CA GLU A 50 3.47 -4.83 11.55
C GLU A 50 3.39 -3.76 10.45
N LEU A 51 2.78 -4.13 9.32
CA LEU A 51 2.73 -3.29 8.12
C LEU A 51 2.10 -1.92 8.36
N GLN A 52 1.04 -1.86 9.18
CA GLN A 52 0.35 -0.62 9.49
C GLN A 52 1.28 0.38 10.22
N GLN A 53 2.03 -0.10 11.21
CA GLN A 53 3.01 0.71 11.95
C GLN A 53 4.14 1.20 11.05
N GLU A 54 4.68 0.33 10.19
CA GLU A 54 5.73 0.70 9.25
C GLU A 54 5.26 1.78 8.28
N TYR A 55 4.02 1.68 7.78
CA TYR A 55 3.45 2.67 6.87
C TYR A 55 3.28 4.05 7.51
N GLN A 56 2.92 4.10 8.80
CA GLN A 56 2.88 5.37 9.53
C GLN A 56 4.25 5.95 9.80
N GLY A 57 5.20 5.10 10.20
CA GLY A 57 6.59 5.50 10.34
C GLY A 57 7.11 6.16 9.06
N TYR A 58 6.75 5.60 7.91
CA TYR A 58 7.01 6.17 6.59
C TYR A 58 6.29 7.52 6.38
N ILE A 59 4.97 7.63 6.61
CA ILE A 59 4.24 8.90 6.41
C ILE A 59 4.80 10.01 7.30
N ARG A 60 4.98 9.75 8.59
CA ARG A 60 5.45 10.75 9.57
C ARG A 60 6.85 11.26 9.25
N LYS A 61 7.65 10.46 8.57
CA LYS A 61 9.03 10.78 8.19
C LYS A 61 9.19 11.00 6.69
N LEU A 62 8.11 11.16 5.93
CA LEU A 62 8.11 11.16 4.47
C LEU A 62 9.07 12.18 3.84
N ASP A 63 9.21 13.35 4.48
CA ASP A 63 10.13 14.41 4.05
C ASP A 63 11.60 14.08 4.31
N LEU A 64 11.86 13.16 5.24
CA LEU A 64 13.20 12.67 5.59
C LEU A 64 13.60 11.40 4.83
N VAL A 65 12.66 10.79 4.08
CA VAL A 65 12.95 9.63 3.25
C VAL A 65 13.71 10.06 1.99
N SER A 66 14.84 9.42 1.73
CA SER A 66 15.63 9.57 0.52
C SER A 66 14.79 9.33 -0.72
N ALA A 67 14.95 10.16 -1.76
CA ALA A 67 14.16 10.06 -2.99
C ALA A 67 14.17 8.65 -3.63
N LYS A 68 15.31 7.94 -3.56
CA LYS A 68 15.46 6.55 -4.06
C LYS A 68 14.64 5.52 -3.28
N CYS A 69 14.36 5.79 -2.00
CA CYS A 69 13.67 4.88 -1.11
C CYS A 69 12.16 5.12 -1.11
N LYS A 70 11.69 6.30 -1.55
CA LYS A 70 10.26 6.64 -1.60
C LYS A 70 9.47 5.61 -2.40
N LEU A 71 8.27 5.34 -1.91
CA LEU A 71 7.27 4.54 -2.60
C LEU A 71 6.63 5.40 -3.69
N SER A 72 6.32 4.77 -4.81
CA SER A 72 5.45 5.30 -5.85
C SER A 72 4.00 5.37 -5.36
N ILE A 73 3.17 6.10 -6.11
CA ILE A 73 1.75 6.24 -5.78
C ILE A 73 1.05 4.87 -5.82
N GLU A 74 1.43 4.04 -6.79
CA GLU A 74 0.92 2.70 -7.01
C GLU A 74 1.30 1.76 -5.84
N GLU A 75 2.57 1.76 -5.43
CA GLU A 75 3.06 1.00 -4.28
C GLU A 75 2.33 1.41 -2.98
N GLU A 76 2.19 2.71 -2.73
CA GLU A 76 1.45 3.23 -1.56
C GLU A 76 -0.02 2.82 -1.56
N MET A 77 -0.68 2.85 -2.72
CA MET A 77 -2.09 2.44 -2.85
C MET A 77 -2.29 0.95 -2.61
N LEU A 78 -1.35 0.10 -3.07
CA LEU A 78 -1.35 -1.34 -2.81
C LEU A 78 -1.25 -1.62 -1.30
N LEU A 79 -0.28 -1.01 -0.63
CA LEU A 79 -0.09 -1.13 0.82
C LEU A 79 -1.33 -0.70 1.60
N LEU A 80 -1.90 0.47 1.28
CA LEU A 80 -3.11 0.97 1.93
C LEU A 80 -4.32 0.07 1.73
N ASN A 81 -4.47 -0.56 0.57
CA ASN A 81 -5.53 -1.52 0.32
C ASN A 81 -5.34 -2.78 1.17
N HIS A 82 -4.12 -3.30 1.22
CA HIS A 82 -3.79 -4.48 2.02
C HIS A 82 -4.05 -4.24 3.51
N ILE A 83 -3.54 -3.14 4.08
CA ILE A 83 -3.75 -2.76 5.48
C ILE A 83 -5.25 -2.75 5.82
N LYS A 84 -6.07 -2.09 4.99
CA LYS A 84 -7.53 -2.01 5.20
C LYS A 84 -8.23 -3.36 5.19
N ASN A 85 -7.77 -4.28 4.34
CA ASN A 85 -8.38 -5.60 4.19
C ASN A 85 -7.92 -6.58 5.27
N CYS A 86 -6.75 -6.38 5.90
CA CYS A 86 -6.33 -7.21 7.04
C CYS A 86 -7.11 -6.87 8.32
N HIS A 87 -7.53 -5.62 8.54
CA HIS A 87 -8.31 -5.23 9.72
C HIS A 87 -9.77 -5.71 9.76
N THR A 88 -10.26 -6.38 8.70
CA THR A 88 -11.65 -6.87 8.68
C THR A 88 -11.84 -8.21 9.40
N PHE A 89 -10.76 -8.90 9.82
CA PHE A 89 -10.85 -10.22 10.45
C PHE A 89 -10.77 -10.23 12.00
N GLU A 90 -10.39 -9.12 12.63
CA GLU A 90 -10.18 -9.07 14.10
C GLU A 90 -11.36 -8.48 14.89
N LYS A 91 -12.45 -8.06 14.24
CA LYS A 91 -13.53 -7.30 14.89
C LYS A 91 -14.58 -8.11 15.65
N ASP A 92 -14.52 -9.45 15.65
CA ASP A 92 -15.62 -10.24 16.23
C ASP A 92 -15.47 -10.62 17.72
N ASP A 93 -14.36 -10.35 18.42
CA ASP A 93 -14.16 -11.06 19.72
C ASP A 93 -13.39 -10.35 20.86
N LYS A 94 -13.51 -9.03 21.10
CA LYS A 94 -13.04 -8.46 22.39
C LYS A 94 -13.98 -7.46 23.08
N PRO A 95 -14.20 -7.62 24.41
CA PRO A 95 -15.07 -6.74 25.20
C PRO A 95 -14.42 -5.39 25.48
N HIS A 96 -15.27 -4.38 25.44
CA HIS A 96 -15.03 -2.96 25.63
C HIS A 96 -14.27 -2.64 26.93
N ASN A 97 -13.01 -2.21 26.86
CA ASN A 97 -12.43 -1.33 27.89
C ASN A 97 -11.27 -0.46 27.35
N GLN A 98 -11.58 0.83 27.21
CA GLN A 98 -10.71 2.02 27.29
C GLN A 98 -9.24 1.92 26.83
N LEU A 99 -9.02 2.10 25.51
CA LEU A 99 -7.78 2.60 24.91
C LEU A 99 -7.98 3.10 23.45
N GLU A 100 -9.14 3.68 23.13
CA GLU A 100 -9.56 3.96 21.74
C GLU A 100 -9.03 5.26 21.11
N ALA A 101 -8.28 6.09 21.85
CA ALA A 101 -7.84 7.38 21.34
C ALA A 101 -6.68 7.28 20.34
N ALA A 102 -5.75 6.32 20.54
CA ALA A 102 -4.56 6.18 19.69
C ALA A 102 -4.88 5.51 18.35
N SER A 103 -5.84 4.58 18.30
CA SER A 103 -6.28 3.93 17.05
C SER A 103 -7.06 4.89 16.14
N GLY A 104 -7.84 5.82 16.70
CA GLY A 104 -8.60 6.80 15.91
C GLY A 104 -7.74 7.82 15.15
N GLU A 105 -6.66 8.30 15.77
CA GLU A 105 -5.70 9.19 15.10
C GLU A 105 -4.94 8.46 13.98
N LEU A 106 -4.65 7.18 14.23
CA LEU A 106 -3.97 6.27 13.34
C LEU A 106 -4.71 6.05 12.01
N ASP A 107 -6.00 5.74 12.13
CA ASP A 107 -6.87 5.51 10.98
C ASP A 107 -7.09 6.80 10.17
N THR A 108 -7.06 7.96 10.84
CA THR A 108 -7.20 9.26 10.20
C THR A 108 -5.99 9.60 9.32
N GLU A 109 -4.77 9.31 9.77
CA GLU A 109 -3.54 9.55 8.99
C GLU A 109 -3.54 8.72 7.69
N LEU A 110 -3.90 7.43 7.80
CA LEU A 110 -4.02 6.52 6.65
C LEU A 110 -5.15 6.94 5.70
N ALA A 111 -6.30 7.35 6.24
CA ALA A 111 -7.43 7.84 5.45
C ALA A 111 -7.07 9.10 4.66
N ASN A 112 -6.39 10.05 5.32
CA ASN A 112 -5.92 11.29 4.69
C ASN A 112 -4.93 11.00 3.56
N ARG A 113 -3.95 10.12 3.81
CA ARG A 113 -2.97 9.74 2.78
C ARG A 113 -3.65 9.05 1.59
N CYS A 114 -4.60 8.14 1.85
CA CYS A 114 -5.36 7.48 0.80
C CYS A 114 -6.18 8.47 -0.06
N ALA A 115 -6.85 9.44 0.56
CA ALA A 115 -7.59 10.48 -0.14
C ALA A 115 -6.66 11.34 -1.02
N TYR A 116 -5.50 11.73 -0.49
CA TYR A 116 -4.48 12.48 -1.21
C TYR A 116 -3.98 11.74 -2.46
N LEU A 117 -3.57 10.47 -2.31
CA LEU A 117 -3.06 9.66 -3.41
C LEU A 117 -4.10 9.44 -4.51
N ARG A 118 -5.37 9.19 -4.14
CA ARG A 118 -6.48 9.11 -5.11
C ARG A 118 -6.67 10.42 -5.88
N GLY A 119 -6.52 11.56 -5.21
CA GLY A 119 -6.52 12.87 -5.85
C GLY A 119 -5.43 13.00 -6.90
N LEU A 120 -4.19 12.59 -6.58
CA LEU A 120 -3.07 12.61 -7.52
C LEU A 120 -3.30 11.70 -8.74
N LEU A 121 -3.83 10.48 -8.53
CA LEU A 121 -4.15 9.57 -9.63
C LEU A 121 -5.22 10.16 -10.56
N LYS A 122 -6.25 10.80 -9.99
CA LYS A 122 -7.28 11.49 -10.77
C LYS A 122 -6.68 12.60 -11.62
N LEU A 123 -5.81 13.43 -11.05
CA LEU A 123 -5.12 14.49 -11.80
C LEU A 123 -4.21 13.94 -12.90
N ARG A 124 -3.52 12.81 -12.64
CA ARG A 124 -2.70 12.14 -13.66
C ARG A 124 -3.57 11.62 -14.81
N GLY A 125 -4.74 11.04 -14.52
CA GLY A 125 -5.70 10.59 -15.53
C GLY A 125 -6.31 11.74 -16.34
N MET A 126 -6.60 12.87 -15.70
CA MET A 126 -7.14 14.07 -16.36
C MET A 126 -6.12 14.75 -17.29
N SER A 127 -4.82 14.58 -17.05
CA SER A 127 -3.74 15.06 -17.94
C SER A 127 -3.73 14.36 -19.31
N GLY A 128 -4.39 13.19 -19.43
CA GLY A 128 -4.53 12.45 -20.68
C GLY A 128 -5.71 12.88 -21.57
N GLU A 129 -6.63 13.71 -21.07
CA GLU A 129 -7.83 14.13 -21.82
C GLU A 129 -7.72 15.60 -22.27
N SER A 130 -6.82 15.86 -23.20
CA SER A 130 -6.95 17.03 -24.08
C SER A 130 -8.02 16.76 -25.15
N LYS A 131 -9.30 16.71 -24.75
CA LYS A 131 -10.43 16.98 -25.65
C LYS A 131 -11.49 17.80 -24.92
N GLN A 132 -11.33 19.10 -25.04
CA GLN A 132 -12.35 20.14 -24.94
C GLN A 132 -13.75 19.63 -25.33
N LYS A 133 -14.61 19.39 -24.33
CA LYS A 133 -16.07 19.42 -24.48
C LYS A 133 -16.70 19.98 -23.20
N GLY A 134 -17.59 20.94 -23.41
CA GLY A 134 -18.18 21.78 -22.38
C GLY A 134 -18.97 21.01 -21.33
N TRP A 135 -19.04 21.63 -20.15
CA TRP A 135 -19.94 21.23 -19.09
C TRP A 135 -21.38 21.41 -19.56
N ASP A 136 -22.07 20.31 -19.84
CA ASP A 136 -23.54 20.30 -19.88
C ASP A 136 -24.06 19.65 -18.60
N VAL A 137 -24.82 20.46 -17.86
CA VAL A 137 -25.33 20.18 -16.53
C VAL A 137 -26.75 19.66 -16.66
N THR A 138 -26.96 18.42 -17.12
CA THR A 138 -28.25 17.73 -16.93
C THR A 138 -28.11 16.20 -16.99
N GLY A 139 -28.61 15.54 -15.94
CA GLY A 139 -29.40 14.31 -16.05
C GLY A 139 -28.69 13.01 -16.43
N GLU A 140 -28.56 12.14 -15.43
CA GLU A 140 -28.70 10.68 -15.54
C GLU A 140 -27.91 9.96 -16.65
N ARG A 141 -26.81 9.31 -16.26
CA ARG A 141 -26.47 7.99 -16.80
C ARG A 141 -25.55 7.25 -15.82
N GLY A 142 -26.02 6.09 -15.36
CA GLY A 142 -25.29 5.22 -14.46
C GLY A 142 -23.93 4.83 -15.04
N PHE A 143 -22.90 4.93 -14.20
CA PHE A 143 -21.59 4.37 -14.51
C PHE A 143 -21.63 2.87 -14.22
N GLN A 144 -21.80 2.06 -15.27
CA GLN A 144 -21.45 0.65 -15.20
C GLN A 144 -19.93 0.55 -15.11
N TYR A 145 -19.43 0.02 -14.00
CA TYR A 145 -18.06 -0.47 -13.92
C TYR A 145 -17.97 -1.70 -14.82
N GLY A 146 -17.34 -1.55 -15.99
CA GLY A 146 -16.93 -2.69 -16.80
C GLY A 146 -15.89 -3.51 -16.05
N GLU A 147 -16.04 -4.83 -16.10
CA GLU A 147 -15.28 -5.88 -15.41
C GLU A 147 -13.83 -6.02 -15.90
N THR A 148 -13.07 -4.94 -15.89
CA THR A 148 -11.60 -5.03 -15.94
C THR A 148 -11.10 -4.13 -14.84
N THR A 149 -10.68 -4.76 -13.76
CA THR A 149 -10.34 -4.01 -12.57
C THR A 149 -9.08 -3.21 -12.85
N MET A 150 -8.95 -2.06 -12.21
CA MET A 150 -7.71 -1.28 -12.21
C MET A 150 -6.47 -2.16 -11.88
N TRP A 151 -6.69 -3.28 -11.19
CA TRP A 151 -5.72 -4.30 -10.84
C TRP A 151 -5.11 -5.01 -12.05
N ASP A 152 -5.90 -5.41 -13.05
CA ASP A 152 -5.40 -6.11 -14.24
C ASP A 152 -4.38 -5.24 -15.01
N LYS A 153 -4.60 -3.91 -15.02
CA LYS A 153 -3.72 -2.93 -15.69
C LYS A 153 -2.51 -2.52 -14.84
N VAL A 154 -2.57 -2.74 -13.52
CA VAL A 154 -1.46 -2.45 -12.60
C VAL A 154 -0.51 -3.64 -12.56
N GLU A 155 -1.03 -4.87 -12.51
CA GLU A 155 -0.24 -6.11 -12.64
C GLU A 155 0.52 -6.15 -13.98
N GLU A 156 -0.17 -5.86 -15.10
CA GLU A 156 0.44 -5.85 -16.43
C GLU A 156 1.59 -4.82 -16.56
N LYS A 157 1.49 -3.67 -15.88
CA LYS A 157 2.54 -2.64 -15.88
C LYS A 157 3.70 -2.92 -14.95
N ILE A 158 3.47 -3.68 -13.88
CA ILE A 158 4.54 -4.10 -12.98
C ILE A 158 5.34 -5.22 -13.64
N ASP A 159 4.69 -6.16 -14.34
CA ASP A 159 5.38 -7.21 -15.11
C ASP A 159 6.24 -6.63 -16.26
N GLU A 160 5.80 -5.55 -16.92
CA GLU A 160 6.63 -4.81 -17.91
C GLU A 160 7.87 -4.15 -17.29
N PHE A 161 7.84 -3.79 -16.01
CA PHE A 161 8.98 -3.12 -15.32
C PHE A 161 10.01 -4.11 -14.74
N TYR A 162 9.65 -5.38 -14.58
CA TYR A 162 10.49 -6.42 -13.96
C TYR A 162 10.80 -7.63 -14.85
N THR A 163 10.38 -7.61 -16.12
CA THR A 163 10.83 -8.59 -17.11
C THR A 163 12.27 -8.28 -17.55
N CYS A 164 13.19 -9.21 -17.25
CA CYS A 164 14.56 -9.21 -17.76
C CYS A 164 14.62 -9.69 -19.21
#